data_AF-A0A2K8NUQ9-F1
#
_entry.id   AF-A0A2K8NUQ9-F1
#
_cell.length_a   1.000
_cell.length_b   1.000
_cell.length_c   1.000
_cell.angle_alpha   90.00
_cell.angle_beta   90.00
_cell.angle_gamma   90.00
#
_symmetry.space_group_name_H-M   'P 1'
#
loop_
_entity.id
_entity.type
_entity.pdbx_description
1 polymer ?
#
loop_
_entity_poly.entity_id
_entity_poly.type
_entity_poly.pdbx_seq_one_letter_code
_entity_poly.pdbx_strand_id
1 'polypeptide(L)'
;MARVKFGKVTRARRKRWIKRAKGYYGTKKSSYKKAHEQVVRSMAYAYIGRKQKKRDFRQLWITRINAAVRPFGLSYSRFMNGLKKANIDVNRKMLSELAISNPNEFEKIVHLAQTSLGQPTTKSTAKPVELASAKKVEKTEQPKIEKVEKVEKPKTEQPKIETVEKTEVDSHDYLAEMEAKYAAELKAHEEAEKLEREAHEKALALATEAAEKEKLIKAREAAKAQKAQMSTEERAKLDGSDSIKEARSELQKHANKMRSLVSDDHKTIKDANLRDMTKKELIKYMRQVANVVKK
;
A
#
# COMPACT_ATOMS: atom_id res chain seq x y z
N MET A 1 -41.46 -43.44 30.18
CA MET A 1 -40.88 -42.90 28.92
C MET A 1 -40.41 -44.07 28.04
N ALA A 2 -40.66 -44.05 26.73
CA ALA A 2 -40.25 -45.14 25.83
C ALA A 2 -38.73 -45.14 25.56
N ARG A 3 -38.09 -46.32 25.57
CA ARG A 3 -36.65 -46.47 25.29
C ARG A 3 -36.37 -46.46 23.79
N VAL A 4 -35.64 -45.45 23.30
CA VAL A 4 -35.23 -45.34 21.88
C VAL A 4 -33.85 -45.98 21.65
N LYS A 5 -33.69 -46.78 20.58
CA LYS A 5 -32.42 -47.43 20.20
C LYS A 5 -31.67 -46.66 19.11
N PHE A 6 -30.37 -46.39 19.28
CA PHE A 6 -29.55 -45.53 18.38
C PHE A 6 -28.71 -46.27 17.30
N GLY A 7 -28.93 -47.57 17.06
CA GLY A 7 -28.05 -48.40 16.24
C GLY A 7 -27.89 -47.94 14.78
N LYS A 8 -29.00 -47.64 14.09
CA LYS A 8 -29.00 -47.23 12.67
C LYS A 8 -28.28 -45.88 12.47
N VAL A 9 -28.57 -44.90 13.32
CA VAL A 9 -27.96 -43.55 13.28
C VAL A 9 -26.45 -43.63 13.51
N THR A 10 -26.02 -44.44 14.47
CA THR A 10 -24.59 -44.62 14.78
C THR A 10 -23.84 -45.25 13.61
N ARG A 11 -24.39 -46.30 12.99
CA ARG A 11 -23.80 -46.94 11.79
C ARG A 11 -23.69 -45.97 10.63
N ALA A 12 -24.73 -45.15 10.38
CA ALA A 12 -24.71 -44.13 9.32
C ALA A 12 -23.62 -43.07 9.56
N ARG A 13 -23.47 -42.58 10.80
CA ARG A 13 -22.37 -41.67 11.18
C ARG A 13 -21.00 -42.29 10.90
N ARG A 14 -20.77 -43.53 11.33
CA ARG A 14 -19.47 -44.22 11.10
C ARG A 14 -19.17 -44.38 9.61
N LYS A 15 -20.15 -44.82 8.81
CA LYS A 15 -20.00 -44.96 7.35
C LYS A 15 -19.64 -43.62 6.68
N ARG A 16 -20.23 -42.50 7.11
CA ARG A 16 -19.88 -41.15 6.56
C ARG A 16 -18.42 -40.79 6.79
N TRP A 17 -17.86 -41.07 7.96
CA TRP A 17 -16.46 -40.76 8.28
C TRP A 17 -15.49 -41.69 7.56
N ILE A 18 -15.77 -42.99 7.53
CA ILE A 18 -14.97 -43.98 6.78
C ILE A 18 -14.97 -43.66 5.28
N LYS A 19 -16.11 -43.23 4.72
CA LYS A 19 -16.19 -42.80 3.31
C LYS A 19 -15.26 -41.62 3.01
N ARG A 20 -15.08 -40.68 3.95
CA ARG A 20 -14.15 -39.55 3.80
C ARG A 20 -12.69 -39.95 3.99
N ALA A 21 -12.42 -40.99 4.77
CA ALA A 21 -11.08 -41.51 5.04
C ALA A 21 -10.56 -42.48 3.96
N LYS A 22 -11.32 -42.69 2.87
CA LYS A 22 -10.87 -43.52 1.74
C LYS A 22 -9.54 -42.99 1.20
N GLY A 23 -8.61 -43.91 0.93
CA GLY A 23 -7.25 -43.58 0.48
C GLY A 23 -6.23 -43.36 1.60
N TYR A 24 -6.64 -43.28 2.87
CA TYR A 24 -5.68 -43.23 3.97
C TYR A 24 -4.99 -44.57 4.20
N TYR A 25 -3.73 -44.51 4.64
CA TYR A 25 -2.89 -45.68 4.86
C TYR A 25 -3.23 -46.41 6.17
N GLY A 26 -3.09 -47.74 6.16
CA GLY A 26 -3.23 -48.61 7.34
C GLY A 26 -4.63 -48.58 7.98
N THR A 27 -4.68 -48.50 9.31
CA THR A 27 -5.94 -48.54 10.08
C THR A 27 -6.79 -47.28 9.95
N LYS A 28 -6.22 -46.18 9.42
CA LYS A 28 -6.89 -44.88 9.28
C LYS A 28 -8.02 -44.90 8.23
N LYS A 29 -8.05 -45.88 7.33
CA LYS A 29 -9.18 -46.09 6.38
C LYS A 29 -10.26 -47.06 6.88
N SER A 30 -9.95 -47.88 7.89
CA SER A 30 -10.83 -48.99 8.34
C SER A 30 -11.45 -48.73 9.73
N SER A 31 -10.63 -48.32 10.71
CA SER A 31 -11.10 -48.08 12.08
C SER A 31 -11.77 -46.71 12.21
N TYR A 32 -13.02 -46.67 12.68
CA TYR A 32 -13.78 -45.42 12.85
C TYR A 32 -13.05 -44.37 13.71
N LYS A 33 -12.46 -44.78 14.85
CA LYS A 33 -11.81 -43.86 15.79
C LYS A 33 -10.61 -43.18 15.12
N LYS A 34 -9.75 -43.99 14.48
CA LYS A 34 -8.56 -43.51 13.77
C LYS A 34 -8.91 -42.72 12.51
N ALA A 35 -9.92 -43.16 11.75
CA ALA A 35 -10.43 -42.45 10.60
C ALA A 35 -10.95 -41.06 10.97
N HIS A 36 -11.75 -40.97 12.04
CA HIS A 36 -12.29 -39.70 12.50
C HIS A 36 -11.17 -38.72 12.90
N GLU A 37 -10.25 -39.14 13.76
CA GLU A 37 -9.07 -38.35 14.17
C GLU A 37 -8.28 -37.84 12.95
N GLN A 38 -7.99 -38.72 12.00
CA GLN A 38 -7.23 -38.38 10.80
C GLN A 38 -7.99 -37.42 9.88
N VAL A 39 -9.28 -37.66 9.61
CA VAL A 39 -10.08 -36.79 8.73
C VAL A 39 -10.17 -35.38 9.32
N VAL A 40 -10.40 -35.24 10.62
CA VAL A 40 -10.45 -33.93 11.30
C VAL A 40 -9.11 -33.19 11.15
N ARG A 41 -7.99 -33.88 11.39
CA ARG A 41 -6.64 -33.30 11.19
C ARG A 41 -6.38 -32.92 9.74
N SER A 42 -6.76 -33.77 8.79
CA SER A 42 -6.64 -33.50 7.36
C SER A 42 -7.53 -32.33 6.91
N MET A 43 -8.70 -32.13 7.50
CA MET A 43 -9.55 -30.96 7.24
C MET A 43 -8.89 -29.66 7.73
N ALA A 44 -8.28 -29.68 8.91
CA ALA A 44 -7.51 -28.55 9.42
C ALA A 44 -6.32 -28.23 8.49
N TYR A 45 -5.57 -29.25 8.06
CA TYR A 45 -4.49 -29.05 7.09
C TYR A 45 -4.97 -28.60 5.72
N ALA A 46 -6.12 -29.07 5.23
CA ALA A 46 -6.68 -28.58 3.98
C ALA A 46 -7.03 -27.08 4.06
N TYR A 47 -7.53 -26.61 5.21
CA TYR A 47 -7.79 -25.18 5.43
C TYR A 47 -6.50 -24.36 5.41
N ILE A 48 -5.48 -24.79 6.16
CA ILE A 48 -4.16 -24.13 6.19
C ILE A 48 -3.52 -24.15 4.80
N GLY A 49 -3.54 -25.31 4.13
CA GLY A 49 -2.99 -25.52 2.79
C GLY A 49 -3.63 -24.63 1.73
N ARG A 50 -4.94 -24.35 1.79
CA ARG A 50 -5.58 -23.38 0.88
C ARG A 50 -5.02 -21.96 1.04
N LYS A 51 -4.65 -21.56 2.26
CA LYS A 51 -4.01 -20.26 2.52
C LYS A 51 -2.54 -20.28 2.10
N GLN A 52 -1.81 -21.36 2.39
CA GLN A 52 -0.41 -21.53 2.02
C GLN A 52 -0.20 -21.59 0.51
N LYS A 53 -1.07 -22.31 -0.24
CA LYS A 53 -1.03 -22.41 -1.71
C LYS A 53 -0.87 -21.04 -2.39
N LYS A 54 -1.57 -20.00 -1.90
CA LYS A 54 -1.45 -18.64 -2.43
C LYS A 54 -0.04 -18.04 -2.25
N ARG A 55 0.61 -18.33 -1.13
CA ARG A 55 1.99 -17.91 -0.84
C ARG A 55 2.99 -18.73 -1.65
N ASP A 56 2.81 -20.05 -1.72
CA ASP A 56 3.70 -20.96 -2.43
C ASP A 56 3.75 -20.63 -3.93
N PHE A 57 2.60 -20.37 -4.57
CA PHE A 57 2.56 -19.93 -5.97
C PHE A 57 3.22 -18.57 -6.16
N ARG A 58 3.00 -17.62 -5.25
CA ARG A 58 3.65 -16.31 -5.33
C ARG A 58 5.17 -16.44 -5.20
N GLN A 59 5.65 -17.28 -4.28
CA GLN A 59 7.07 -17.58 -4.13
C GLN A 59 7.63 -18.19 -5.42
N LEU A 60 6.94 -19.17 -6.00
CA LEU A 60 7.33 -19.80 -7.27
C LEU A 60 7.42 -18.78 -8.41
N TRP A 61 6.42 -17.91 -8.58
CA TRP A 61 6.45 -16.87 -9.62
C TRP A 61 7.60 -15.89 -9.42
N ILE A 62 7.88 -15.49 -8.17
CA ILE A 62 9.03 -14.62 -7.87
C ILE A 62 10.35 -15.31 -8.24
N THR A 63 10.51 -16.58 -7.87
CA THR A 63 11.72 -17.35 -8.22
C THR A 63 11.91 -17.46 -9.73
N ARG A 64 10.83 -17.72 -10.48
CA ARG A 64 10.85 -17.80 -11.95
C ARG A 64 11.22 -16.45 -12.58
N ILE A 65 10.56 -15.37 -12.16
CA ILE A 65 10.86 -14.02 -12.66
C ILE A 65 12.30 -13.64 -12.31
N ASN A 66 12.75 -13.91 -11.08
CA ASN A 66 14.12 -13.63 -10.66
C ASN A 66 15.11 -14.33 -11.59
N ALA A 67 14.93 -15.62 -11.87
CA ALA A 67 15.77 -16.36 -12.80
C ALA A 67 15.74 -15.74 -14.22
N ALA A 68 14.58 -15.34 -14.71
CA ALA A 68 14.43 -14.75 -16.04
C ALA A 68 15.08 -13.36 -16.18
N VAL A 69 15.14 -12.55 -15.10
CA VAL A 69 15.74 -11.20 -15.16
C VAL A 69 17.25 -11.19 -14.91
N ARG A 70 17.83 -12.26 -14.33
CA ARG A 70 19.27 -12.33 -14.05
C ARG A 70 20.17 -12.23 -15.28
N PRO A 71 19.87 -12.87 -16.43
CA PRO A 71 20.66 -12.72 -17.65
C PRO A 71 20.78 -11.28 -18.13
N PHE A 72 19.78 -10.44 -17.82
CA PHE A 72 19.74 -9.02 -18.17
C PHE A 72 20.40 -8.12 -17.10
N GLY A 73 21.13 -8.69 -16.15
CA GLY A 73 21.85 -7.94 -15.11
C GLY A 73 20.94 -7.31 -14.04
N LEU A 74 19.64 -7.58 -14.05
CA LEU A 74 18.69 -7.05 -13.07
C LEU A 74 18.42 -8.05 -11.94
N SER A 75 18.21 -7.52 -10.73
CA SER A 75 17.59 -8.28 -9.65
C SER A 75 16.08 -8.12 -9.70
N TYR A 76 15.34 -9.10 -9.17
CA TYR A 76 13.88 -9.05 -9.10
C TYR A 76 13.36 -7.76 -8.41
N SER A 77 14.00 -7.29 -7.34
CA SER A 77 13.59 -6.07 -6.64
C SER A 77 13.72 -4.83 -7.52
N ARG A 78 14.84 -4.71 -8.26
CA ARG A 78 15.06 -3.62 -9.21
C ARG A 78 14.08 -3.70 -10.37
N PHE A 79 13.86 -4.88 -10.94
CA PHE A 79 12.89 -5.08 -12.01
C PHE A 79 11.47 -4.64 -11.59
N MET A 80 10.98 -5.08 -10.43
CA MET A 80 9.65 -4.65 -9.94
C MET A 80 9.58 -3.15 -9.66
N ASN A 81 10.67 -2.52 -9.21
CA ASN A 81 10.74 -1.07 -9.05
C ASN A 81 10.66 -0.36 -10.41
N GLY A 82 11.37 -0.87 -11.43
CA GLY A 82 11.32 -0.35 -12.80
C GLY A 82 9.91 -0.44 -13.39
N LEU A 83 9.24 -1.59 -13.26
CA LEU A 83 7.85 -1.73 -13.71
C LEU A 83 6.91 -0.73 -13.03
N LYS A 84 7.08 -0.49 -11.73
CA LYS A 84 6.27 0.49 -10.99
C LYS A 84 6.53 1.92 -11.48
N LYS A 85 7.79 2.28 -11.75
CA LYS A 85 8.15 3.60 -12.31
C LYS A 85 7.64 3.79 -13.73
N ALA A 86 7.62 2.72 -14.52
CA ALA A 86 7.02 2.69 -15.86
C ALA A 86 5.48 2.65 -15.84
N ASN A 87 4.84 2.66 -14.67
CA ASN A 87 3.39 2.54 -14.49
C ASN A 87 2.77 1.28 -15.12
N ILE A 88 3.53 0.18 -15.17
CA ILE A 88 3.07 -1.12 -15.68
C ILE A 88 2.54 -1.95 -14.51
N ASP A 89 1.22 -2.00 -14.34
CA ASP A 89 0.58 -2.85 -13.32
C ASP A 89 0.26 -4.24 -13.87
N VAL A 90 1.24 -5.15 -13.79
CA VAL A 90 1.09 -6.54 -14.23
C VAL A 90 1.32 -7.51 -13.07
N ASN A 91 0.41 -8.47 -12.97
CA ASN A 91 0.48 -9.53 -11.97
C ASN A 91 1.68 -10.46 -12.19
N ARG A 92 2.30 -10.91 -11.09
CA ARG A 92 3.44 -11.83 -11.11
C ARG A 92 3.14 -13.17 -11.75
N LYS A 93 1.89 -13.63 -11.68
CA LYS A 93 1.45 -14.83 -12.41
C LYS A 93 1.67 -14.66 -13.91
N MET A 94 1.24 -13.53 -14.46
CA MET A 94 1.34 -13.25 -15.90
C MET A 94 2.79 -12.99 -16.31
N LEU A 95 3.57 -12.25 -15.51
CA LEU A 95 5.00 -12.06 -15.77
C LEU A 95 5.78 -13.38 -15.75
N SER A 96 5.47 -14.26 -14.79
CA SER A 96 6.06 -15.60 -14.72
C SER A 96 5.69 -16.45 -15.93
N GLU A 97 4.46 -16.33 -16.44
CA GLU A 97 4.00 -17.11 -17.58
C GLU A 97 4.64 -16.60 -18.87
N LEU A 98 4.63 -15.28 -19.09
CA LEU A 98 5.28 -14.63 -20.23
C LEU A 98 6.78 -14.97 -20.31
N ALA A 99 7.46 -14.99 -19.17
CA ALA A 99 8.88 -15.39 -19.11
C ALA A 99 9.13 -16.83 -19.59
N ILE A 100 8.13 -17.72 -19.50
CA ILE A 100 8.23 -19.12 -19.93
C ILE A 100 7.72 -19.28 -21.36
N SER A 101 6.56 -18.74 -21.68
CA SER A 101 5.90 -18.95 -22.97
C SER A 101 6.55 -18.14 -24.09
N ASN A 102 6.83 -16.85 -23.84
CA ASN A 102 7.27 -15.88 -24.84
C ASN A 102 8.46 -15.04 -24.32
N PRO A 103 9.68 -15.60 -24.28
CA PRO A 103 10.85 -14.91 -23.74
C PRO A 103 11.16 -13.59 -24.48
N ASN A 104 10.91 -13.53 -25.79
CA ASN A 104 11.15 -12.33 -26.61
C ASN A 104 10.27 -11.14 -26.19
N GLU A 105 9.02 -11.38 -25.79
CA GLU A 105 8.12 -10.32 -25.29
C GLU A 105 8.52 -9.89 -23.88
N PHE A 106 8.91 -10.86 -23.04
CA PHE A 106 9.42 -10.58 -21.71
C PHE A 106 10.68 -9.71 -21.75
N GLU A 107 11.58 -9.93 -22.70
CA GLU A 107 12.76 -9.10 -22.90
C GLU A 107 12.40 -7.62 -23.15
N LYS A 108 11.40 -7.33 -23.98
CA LYS A 108 10.93 -5.95 -24.22
C LYS A 108 10.47 -5.27 -22.92
N ILE A 109 9.76 -6.01 -22.06
CA ILE A 109 9.31 -5.52 -20.76
C ILE A 109 10.52 -5.25 -19.84
N VAL A 110 11.53 -6.10 -19.88
CA VAL A 110 12.77 -5.92 -19.10
C VAL A 110 13.53 -4.67 -19.57
N HIS A 111 13.64 -4.44 -20.88
CA HIS A 111 14.26 -3.21 -21.42
C HIS A 111 13.50 -1.95 -20.99
N LEU A 112 12.16 -1.95 -21.09
CA LEU A 112 11.33 -0.84 -20.59
C LEU A 112 11.59 -0.56 -19.09
N ALA A 113 11.71 -1.63 -18.29
CA ALA A 113 12.05 -1.50 -16.88
C ALA A 113 13.46 -0.93 -16.68
N GLN A 114 14.47 -1.30 -17.48
CA GLN A 114 15.82 -0.73 -17.41
C GLN A 114 15.84 0.76 -17.76
N THR A 115 15.13 1.17 -18.82
CA THR A 115 15.01 2.58 -19.23
C THR A 115 14.44 3.43 -18.10
N SER A 116 13.37 2.97 -17.45
CA SER A 116 12.75 3.69 -16.31
C SER A 116 13.67 3.83 -15.08
N LEU A 117 14.70 2.99 -14.97
CA LEU A 117 15.69 3.02 -13.90
C LEU A 117 16.94 3.82 -14.26
N GLY A 118 17.07 4.31 -15.51
CA GLY A 118 18.25 5.01 -15.99
C GLY A 118 19.50 4.13 -16.10
N GLN A 119 19.33 2.81 -16.26
CA GLN A 119 20.46 1.90 -16.43
C GLN A 119 20.76 1.68 -17.92
N PRO A 120 22.05 1.59 -18.33
CA PRO A 120 22.40 1.25 -19.71
C PRO A 120 21.90 -0.17 -20.04
N THR A 121 21.34 -0.34 -21.24
CA THR A 121 20.89 -1.63 -21.77
C THR A 121 22.11 -2.52 -21.98
N THR A 122 22.47 -3.32 -20.98
CA THR A 122 23.53 -4.32 -21.13
C THR A 122 23.02 -5.41 -22.07
N LYS A 123 23.59 -5.50 -23.27
CA LYS A 123 23.33 -6.60 -24.21
C LYS A 123 23.62 -7.93 -23.49
N SER A 124 22.66 -8.86 -23.60
CA SER A 124 22.73 -10.22 -23.03
C SER A 124 24.10 -10.85 -23.23
N THR A 125 24.89 -10.97 -22.16
CA THR A 125 26.06 -11.87 -22.14
C THR A 125 25.62 -13.21 -21.57
N ALA A 126 24.87 -13.97 -22.36
CA ALA A 126 24.63 -15.38 -22.11
C ALA A 126 24.84 -16.17 -23.42
N LYS A 127 26.01 -16.80 -23.54
CA LYS A 127 26.23 -17.93 -24.46
C LYS A 127 25.21 -19.04 -24.13
N PRO A 128 24.74 -19.83 -25.12
CA PRO A 128 23.88 -20.98 -24.87
C PRO A 128 24.69 -22.02 -24.09
N VAL A 129 24.20 -22.46 -22.92
CA VAL A 129 24.86 -23.50 -22.12
C VAL A 129 24.20 -24.84 -22.41
N GLU A 130 24.88 -25.64 -23.24
CA GLU A 130 24.74 -27.09 -23.33
C GLU A 130 25.31 -27.77 -22.06
N LEU A 131 24.77 -28.94 -21.71
CA LEU A 131 25.19 -29.75 -20.57
C LEU A 131 26.63 -30.28 -20.75
N ALA A 132 27.55 -29.94 -19.84
CA ALA A 132 28.73 -30.76 -19.57
C ALA A 132 29.36 -30.47 -18.18
N SER A 133 29.35 -31.52 -17.35
CA SER A 133 30.31 -31.94 -16.33
C SER A 133 31.46 -31.02 -15.88
N ALA A 134 31.54 -30.87 -14.55
CA ALA A 134 32.56 -30.19 -13.78
C ALA A 134 33.97 -30.84 -13.83
N LYS A 135 35.02 -30.00 -13.84
CA LYS A 135 36.25 -30.22 -13.07
C LYS A 135 37.09 -28.94 -12.87
N LYS A 136 37.37 -28.67 -11.57
CA LYS A 136 38.62 -28.18 -10.92
C LYS A 136 39.18 -26.77 -11.19
N VAL A 137 38.85 -25.88 -10.24
CA VAL A 137 39.69 -24.97 -9.42
C VAL A 137 41.19 -24.86 -9.76
N GLU A 138 41.66 -23.61 -9.92
CA GLU A 138 42.95 -23.14 -9.39
C GLU A 138 42.93 -21.60 -9.12
N LYS A 139 43.62 -21.21 -8.04
CA LYS A 139 43.73 -19.87 -7.42
C LYS A 139 45.09 -19.25 -7.76
N THR A 140 45.14 -17.92 -7.85
CA THR A 140 46.32 -17.06 -7.53
C THR A 140 45.82 -15.61 -7.43
N GLU A 141 45.59 -15.06 -6.23
CA GLU A 141 46.51 -14.33 -5.34
C GLU A 141 46.64 -12.81 -5.64
N GLN A 142 46.62 -12.04 -4.55
CA GLN A 142 46.48 -10.57 -4.45
C GLN A 142 47.80 -9.85 -4.79
N PRO A 143 47.81 -8.51 -4.92
CA PRO A 143 48.25 -7.74 -3.75
C PRO A 143 47.56 -6.38 -3.53
N LYS A 144 47.80 -5.88 -2.32
CA LYS A 144 47.33 -4.66 -1.66
C LYS A 144 48.44 -3.60 -1.76
N ILE A 145 48.10 -2.34 -2.09
CA ILE A 145 48.97 -1.17 -1.82
C ILE A 145 48.12 -0.06 -1.20
N GLU A 146 48.68 0.56 -0.16
CA GLU A 146 48.08 1.51 0.77
C GLU A 146 48.23 3.00 0.35
N LYS A 147 47.25 3.78 0.82
CA LYS A 147 47.27 5.18 1.34
C LYS A 147 47.80 6.34 0.48
N VAL A 148 46.91 7.32 0.27
CA VAL A 148 47.20 8.76 0.41
C VAL A 148 46.11 9.41 1.27
N GLU A 149 46.55 10.30 2.18
CA GLU A 149 45.84 10.97 3.26
C GLU A 149 44.89 12.12 2.85
N LYS A 150 44.04 12.49 3.84
CA LYS A 150 43.41 13.79 4.14
C LYS A 150 42.28 14.27 3.22
N VAL A 151 41.09 14.45 3.80
CA VAL A 151 40.63 15.76 4.33
C VAL A 151 39.54 15.49 5.38
N GLU A 152 39.81 15.85 6.63
CA GLU A 152 38.81 16.04 7.67
C GLU A 152 37.85 17.16 7.26
N LYS A 153 36.54 16.95 7.43
CA LYS A 153 35.57 18.05 7.46
C LYS A 153 34.91 18.15 8.83
N PRO A 154 34.72 19.38 9.32
CA PRO A 154 34.69 19.71 10.73
C PRO A 154 33.32 19.48 11.35
N LYS A 155 33.31 19.33 12.68
CA LYS A 155 32.18 19.76 13.51
C LYS A 155 31.94 21.23 13.21
N THR A 156 30.77 21.57 12.67
CA THR A 156 30.32 22.97 12.63
C THR A 156 29.14 23.10 13.58
N GLU A 157 29.35 24.04 14.48
CA GLU A 157 28.54 24.42 15.62
C GLU A 157 27.15 24.88 15.19
N GLN A 158 26.22 24.73 16.12
CA GLN A 158 24.91 25.37 16.04
C GLN A 158 25.10 26.88 15.92
N PRO A 159 24.57 27.56 14.88
CA PRO A 159 24.37 28.99 15.01
C PRO A 159 23.22 29.21 16.01
N LYS A 160 23.54 29.91 17.10
CA LYS A 160 22.55 30.63 17.91
C LYS A 160 21.63 31.37 16.96
N ILE A 161 20.35 31.04 16.99
CA ILE A 161 19.30 31.86 16.41
C ILE A 161 19.30 33.16 17.21
N GLU A 162 19.76 34.23 16.57
CA GLU A 162 19.52 35.58 17.02
C GLU A 162 18.00 35.77 17.16
N THR A 163 17.59 36.20 18.34
CA THR A 163 16.24 36.63 18.65
C THR A 163 15.88 37.81 17.76
N VAL A 164 15.32 37.54 16.58
CA VAL A 164 14.58 38.53 15.81
C VAL A 164 13.20 38.65 16.48
N GLU A 165 12.90 39.86 16.90
CA GLU A 165 11.69 40.26 17.59
C GLU A 165 10.44 39.71 16.89
N LYS A 166 9.60 39.01 17.65
CA LYS A 166 8.27 38.60 17.21
C LYS A 166 7.41 39.86 17.12
N THR A 167 7.38 40.47 15.94
CA THR A 167 6.21 41.27 15.57
C THR A 167 5.04 40.30 15.47
N GLU A 168 4.02 40.52 16.29
CA GLU A 168 2.80 39.71 16.30
C GLU A 168 2.08 39.89 14.96
N VAL A 169 2.36 39.04 13.98
CA VAL A 169 1.61 39.01 12.72
C VAL A 169 0.14 38.69 13.06
N ASP A 170 -0.79 39.53 12.61
CA ASP A 170 -2.22 39.30 12.79
C ASP A 170 -2.59 37.97 12.14
N SER A 171 -3.41 37.17 12.83
CA SER A 171 -3.85 35.86 12.34
C SER A 171 -4.62 35.95 11.02
N HIS A 172 -5.26 37.08 10.77
CA HIS A 172 -5.95 37.33 9.50
C HIS A 172 -4.96 37.53 8.34
N ASP A 173 -3.87 38.25 8.58
CA ASP A 173 -2.82 38.52 7.57
C ASP A 173 -2.05 37.24 7.23
N TYR A 174 -1.77 36.40 8.24
CA TYR A 174 -1.17 35.09 8.03
C TYR A 174 -2.02 34.18 7.13
N LEU A 175 -3.36 34.21 7.27
CA LEU A 175 -4.23 33.47 6.37
C LEU A 175 -4.13 33.99 4.93
N ALA A 176 -4.13 35.30 4.73
CA ALA A 176 -4.03 35.91 3.41
C ALA A 176 -2.70 35.55 2.72
N GLU A 177 -1.58 35.57 3.44
CA GLU A 177 -0.29 35.11 2.92
C GLU A 177 -0.30 33.64 2.49
N MET A 178 -0.90 32.78 3.31
CA MET A 178 -0.99 31.34 3.04
C MET A 178 -1.89 31.06 1.84
N GLU A 179 -3.02 31.76 1.74
CA GLU A 179 -3.88 31.67 0.57
C GLU A 179 -3.18 32.17 -0.69
N ALA A 180 -2.38 33.23 -0.63
CA ALA A 180 -1.62 33.72 -1.77
C ALA A 180 -0.51 32.74 -2.21
N LYS A 181 0.26 32.20 -1.26
CA LYS A 181 1.35 31.24 -1.52
C LYS A 181 0.84 29.92 -2.10
N TYR A 182 -0.32 29.44 -1.64
CA TYR A 182 -0.87 28.13 -2.00
C TYR A 182 -2.16 28.21 -2.83
N ALA A 183 -2.50 29.37 -3.40
CA ALA A 183 -3.74 29.60 -4.14
C ALA A 183 -3.99 28.59 -5.25
N ALA A 184 -2.96 28.33 -6.07
CA ALA A 184 -3.05 27.42 -7.20
C ALA A 184 -3.23 25.96 -6.76
N GLU A 185 -2.51 25.54 -5.71
CA GLU A 185 -2.59 24.17 -5.16
C GLU A 185 -3.94 23.91 -4.47
N LEU A 186 -4.47 24.91 -3.75
CA LEU A 186 -5.79 24.85 -3.12
C LEU A 186 -6.90 24.80 -4.18
N LYS A 187 -6.84 25.65 -5.22
CA LYS A 187 -7.82 25.67 -6.31
C LYS A 187 -7.84 24.36 -7.10
N ALA A 188 -6.67 23.85 -7.49
CA ALA A 188 -6.56 22.59 -8.24
C ALA A 188 -7.17 21.40 -7.50
N HIS A 189 -7.01 21.35 -6.17
CA HIS A 189 -7.62 20.29 -5.37
C HIS A 189 -9.11 20.52 -5.09
N GLU A 190 -9.56 21.76 -4.90
CA GLU A 190 -10.99 22.06 -4.82
C GLU A 190 -11.72 21.66 -6.11
N GLU A 191 -11.09 21.87 -7.27
CA GLU A 191 -11.56 21.41 -8.57
C GLU A 191 -11.56 19.88 -8.68
N ALA A 192 -10.50 19.21 -8.20
CA ALA A 192 -10.46 17.75 -8.14
C ALA A 192 -11.58 17.16 -7.27
N GLU A 193 -11.81 17.71 -6.07
CA GLU A 193 -12.93 17.26 -5.20
C GLU A 193 -14.30 17.50 -5.84
N LYS A 194 -14.47 18.60 -6.59
CA LYS A 194 -15.72 18.87 -7.33
C LYS A 194 -15.92 17.85 -8.44
N LEU A 195 -14.90 17.55 -9.23
CA LEU A 195 -14.94 16.54 -10.29
C LEU A 195 -15.28 15.14 -9.74
N GLU A 196 -14.71 14.75 -8.59
CA GLU A 196 -15.04 13.48 -7.94
C GLU A 196 -16.50 13.40 -7.47
N ARG A 197 -17.03 14.51 -6.91
CA ARG A 197 -18.44 14.59 -6.48
C ARG A 197 -19.38 14.52 -7.68
N GLU A 198 -19.10 15.27 -8.73
CA GLU A 198 -19.87 15.25 -9.97
C GLU A 198 -19.83 13.88 -10.65
N ALA A 199 -18.67 13.21 -10.65
CA ALA A 199 -18.54 11.86 -11.19
C ALA A 199 -19.40 10.85 -10.43
N HIS A 200 -19.44 10.95 -9.09
CA HIS A 200 -20.31 10.11 -8.27
C HIS A 200 -21.80 10.43 -8.47
N GLU A 201 -22.18 11.69 -8.58
CA GLU A 201 -23.56 12.11 -8.87
C GLU A 201 -24.01 11.63 -10.25
N LYS A 202 -23.15 11.77 -11.27
CA LYS A 202 -23.36 11.21 -12.62
C LYS A 202 -23.49 9.69 -12.57
N ALA A 203 -22.67 8.99 -11.78
CA ALA A 203 -22.76 7.54 -11.60
C ALA A 203 -24.08 7.11 -10.95
N LEU A 204 -24.57 7.84 -9.93
CA LEU A 204 -25.88 7.60 -9.33
C LEU A 204 -27.04 7.88 -10.29
N ALA A 205 -26.88 8.87 -11.17
CA ALA A 205 -27.87 9.21 -12.19
C ALA A 205 -27.95 8.15 -13.31
N LEU A 206 -26.79 7.59 -13.70
CA LEU A 206 -26.70 6.55 -14.74
C LEU A 206 -27.09 5.15 -14.26
N ALA A 207 -26.97 4.86 -12.96
CA ALA A 207 -27.38 3.59 -12.38
C ALA A 207 -28.90 3.40 -12.51
N THR A 208 -29.35 2.37 -13.22
CA THR A 208 -30.77 2.10 -13.48
C THR A 208 -31.40 1.23 -12.39
N GLU A 209 -30.62 0.39 -11.71
CA GLU A 209 -31.07 -0.48 -10.63
C GLU A 209 -30.86 0.16 -9.24
N ALA A 210 -31.86 0.05 -8.36
CA ALA A 210 -31.76 0.55 -6.98
C ALA A 210 -30.63 -0.12 -6.18
N ALA A 211 -30.34 -1.40 -6.46
CA ALA A 211 -29.25 -2.14 -5.84
C ALA A 211 -27.86 -1.61 -6.24
N GLU A 212 -27.72 -1.05 -7.44
CA GLU A 212 -26.47 -0.44 -7.90
C GLU A 212 -26.25 0.92 -7.25
N LYS A 213 -27.31 1.73 -7.14
CA LYS A 213 -27.29 3.00 -6.38
C LYS A 213 -26.90 2.77 -4.92
N GLU A 214 -27.49 1.76 -4.28
CA GLU A 214 -27.19 1.42 -2.88
C GLU A 214 -25.74 0.95 -2.70
N LYS A 215 -25.19 0.18 -3.66
CA LYS A 215 -23.77 -0.21 -3.65
C LYS A 215 -22.84 1.00 -3.78
N LEU A 216 -23.16 1.96 -4.65
CA LEU A 216 -22.38 3.19 -4.82
C LEU A 216 -22.39 4.05 -3.55
N ILE A 217 -23.57 4.21 -2.92
CA ILE A 217 -23.71 4.94 -1.65
C ILE A 217 -22.88 4.25 -0.55
N LYS A 218 -23.03 2.92 -0.38
CA LYS A 218 -22.25 2.14 0.59
C LYS A 218 -20.75 2.20 0.33
N ALA A 219 -20.32 2.22 -0.93
CA ALA A 219 -18.90 2.36 -1.28
C ALA A 219 -18.36 3.74 -0.89
N ARG A 220 -19.12 4.81 -1.11
CA ARG A 220 -18.74 6.17 -0.70
C ARG A 220 -18.72 6.33 0.82
N GLU A 221 -19.70 5.76 1.53
CA GLU A 221 -19.73 5.73 2.99
C GLU A 221 -18.56 4.92 3.56
N ALA A 222 -18.22 3.77 2.95
CA ALA A 222 -17.06 2.98 3.33
C ALA A 222 -15.75 3.73 3.10
N ALA A 223 -15.60 4.45 1.98
CA ALA A 223 -14.42 5.28 1.71
C ALA A 223 -14.30 6.43 2.73
N LYS A 224 -15.41 7.06 3.10
CA LYS A 224 -15.47 8.08 4.16
C LYS A 224 -15.07 7.49 5.53
N ALA A 225 -15.57 6.30 5.85
CA ALA A 225 -15.23 5.60 7.09
C ALA A 225 -13.75 5.17 7.14
N GLN A 226 -13.19 4.70 6.01
CA GLN A 226 -11.77 4.40 5.89
C GLN A 226 -10.93 5.65 6.12
N LYS A 227 -11.26 6.77 5.45
CA LYS A 227 -10.57 8.05 5.67
C LYS A 227 -10.60 8.45 7.15
N ALA A 228 -11.73 8.25 7.85
CA ALA A 228 -11.86 8.54 9.29
C ALA A 228 -11.01 7.62 10.20
N GLN A 229 -10.62 6.44 9.74
CA GLN A 229 -9.72 5.52 10.48
C GLN A 229 -8.23 5.77 10.19
N MET A 230 -7.89 6.42 9.06
CA MET A 230 -6.50 6.74 8.70
C MET A 230 -5.88 7.73 9.69
N SER A 231 -4.57 7.62 9.92
CA SER A 231 -3.79 8.61 10.69
C SER A 231 -3.74 9.96 9.97
N THR A 232 -3.46 11.04 10.70
CA THR A 232 -3.36 12.40 10.14
C THR A 232 -2.30 12.51 9.05
N GLU A 233 -1.19 11.78 9.20
CA GLU A 233 -0.10 11.72 8.22
C GLU A 233 -0.51 10.99 6.93
N GLU A 234 -1.28 9.90 7.05
CA GLU A 234 -1.78 9.19 5.86
C GLU A 234 -2.83 10.00 5.11
N ARG A 235 -3.68 10.76 5.83
CA ARG A 235 -4.60 11.72 5.19
C ARG A 235 -3.84 12.84 4.49
N ALA A 236 -2.75 13.32 5.08
CA ALA A 236 -1.92 14.39 4.53
C ALA A 236 -1.21 14.00 3.21
N LYS A 237 -0.88 12.70 3.08
CA LYS A 237 -0.38 12.12 1.82
C LYS A 237 -1.45 12.02 0.73
N LEU A 238 -2.70 11.77 1.13
CA LEU A 238 -3.83 11.62 0.20
C LEU A 238 -4.37 12.96 -0.31
N ASP A 239 -4.44 13.98 0.55
CA ASP A 239 -4.94 15.32 0.19
C ASP A 239 -3.83 16.26 -0.36
N GLY A 240 -2.59 15.77 -0.40
CA GLY A 240 -1.41 16.48 -0.85
C GLY A 240 -0.93 17.57 0.11
N SER A 241 -1.48 17.67 1.32
CA SER A 241 -1.14 18.73 2.27
C SER A 241 0.26 18.62 2.86
N ASP A 242 0.96 17.51 2.62
CA ASP A 242 2.39 17.35 2.91
C ASP A 242 3.29 18.32 2.12
N SER A 243 2.85 18.85 0.97
CA SER A 243 3.62 19.83 0.18
C SER A 243 3.75 21.21 0.86
N ILE A 244 2.87 21.51 1.82
CA ILE A 244 2.84 22.78 2.54
C ILE A 244 4.05 22.85 3.47
N LYS A 245 4.89 23.88 3.30
CA LYS A 245 6.20 23.98 3.98
C LYS A 245 6.04 24.34 5.46
N GLU A 246 5.00 25.09 5.79
CA GLU A 246 4.72 25.60 7.13
C GLU A 246 4.45 24.45 8.10
N ALA A 247 4.88 24.67 9.35
CA ALA A 247 4.68 23.68 10.40
C ALA A 247 3.19 23.60 10.75
N ARG A 248 2.68 22.38 10.89
CA ARG A 248 1.29 22.14 11.28
C ARG A 248 0.94 22.81 12.62
N SER A 249 1.90 22.84 13.55
CA SER A 249 1.75 23.48 14.86
C SER A 249 1.52 24.99 14.75
N GLU A 250 2.09 25.66 13.74
CA GLU A 250 1.88 27.09 13.50
C GLU A 250 0.48 27.34 12.94
N LEU A 251 0.06 26.57 11.93
CA LEU A 251 -1.31 26.61 11.40
C LEU A 251 -2.36 26.38 12.50
N GLN A 252 -2.09 25.42 13.39
CA GLN A 252 -2.99 25.13 14.52
C GLN A 252 -3.05 26.28 15.54
N LYS A 253 -1.95 27.00 15.78
CA LYS A 253 -1.93 28.18 16.66
C LYS A 253 -2.77 29.31 16.09
N HIS A 254 -2.56 29.66 14.81
CA HIS A 254 -3.33 30.70 14.14
C HIS A 254 -4.82 30.34 14.03
N ALA A 255 -5.14 29.07 13.78
CA ALA A 255 -6.53 28.59 13.77
C ALA A 255 -7.21 28.68 15.14
N ASN A 256 -6.51 28.37 16.24
CA ASN A 256 -7.04 28.56 17.59
C ASN A 256 -7.26 30.04 17.93
N LYS A 257 -6.34 30.92 17.51
CA LYS A 257 -6.47 32.39 17.69
C LYS A 257 -7.68 32.93 16.92
N MET A 258 -7.89 32.45 15.70
CA MET A 258 -9.09 32.77 14.91
C MET A 258 -10.37 32.22 15.57
N ARG A 259 -10.34 31.00 16.12
CA ARG A 259 -11.49 30.39 16.81
C ARG A 259 -11.93 31.17 18.04
N SER A 260 -11.02 31.79 18.79
CA SER A 260 -11.39 32.59 19.97
C SER A 260 -12.16 33.86 19.63
N LEU A 261 -12.06 34.36 18.39
CA LEU A 261 -12.77 35.56 17.94
C LEU A 261 -14.22 35.27 17.52
N VAL A 262 -14.63 33.99 17.45
CA VAL A 262 -15.96 33.59 17.01
C VAL A 262 -16.95 33.63 18.17
N SER A 263 -18.16 34.14 17.94
CA SER A 263 -19.29 34.11 18.89
C SER A 263 -19.64 32.68 19.32
N ASP A 264 -20.15 32.51 20.55
CA ASP A 264 -20.58 31.22 21.13
C ASP A 264 -21.76 30.58 20.36
N ASP A 265 -22.48 31.35 19.56
CA ASP A 265 -23.61 30.86 18.75
C ASP A 265 -23.18 29.84 17.69
N HIS A 266 -21.94 29.93 17.21
CA HIS A 266 -21.40 29.04 16.18
C HIS A 266 -20.73 27.78 16.78
N LYS A 267 -21.55 26.93 17.42
CA LYS A 267 -21.12 25.67 18.06
C LYS A 267 -20.31 24.75 17.12
N THR A 268 -20.70 24.66 15.85
CA THR A 268 -20.02 23.81 14.86
C THR A 268 -18.55 24.20 14.63
N ILE A 269 -18.22 25.49 14.75
CA ILE A 269 -16.87 26.00 14.56
C ILE A 269 -16.07 25.87 15.86
N LYS A 270 -16.70 26.11 17.02
CA LYS A 270 -16.03 26.00 18.33
C LYS A 270 -15.68 24.56 18.70
N ASP A 271 -16.60 23.63 18.46
CA ASP A 271 -16.46 22.21 18.83
C ASP A 271 -15.58 21.40 17.87
N ALA A 272 -15.07 22.02 16.79
CA ALA A 272 -14.19 21.36 15.85
C ALA A 272 -12.88 20.87 16.52
N ASN A 273 -12.48 19.63 16.23
CA ASN A 273 -11.24 19.05 16.75
C ASN A 273 -10.04 19.38 15.83
N LEU A 274 -9.41 20.54 16.07
CA LEU A 274 -8.25 20.99 15.29
C LEU A 274 -7.03 20.06 15.41
N ARG A 275 -6.98 19.16 16.41
CA ARG A 275 -5.85 18.23 16.60
C ARG A 275 -5.82 17.11 15.59
N ASP A 276 -6.96 16.76 14.99
CA ASP A 276 -7.06 15.66 14.03
C ASP A 276 -7.14 16.13 12.56
N MET A 277 -7.03 17.45 12.35
CA MET A 277 -7.09 18.07 11.03
C MET A 277 -5.74 18.07 10.32
N THR A 278 -5.77 17.85 8.99
CA THR A 278 -4.60 18.01 8.12
C THR A 278 -4.25 19.49 7.93
N LYS A 279 -3.06 19.81 7.40
CA LYS A 279 -2.64 21.22 7.18
C LYS A 279 -3.64 21.97 6.29
N LYS A 280 -4.17 21.28 5.29
CA LYS A 280 -5.17 21.82 4.36
C LYS A 280 -6.54 22.00 5.00
N GLU A 281 -6.97 21.03 5.79
CA GLU A 281 -8.21 21.14 6.56
C GLU A 281 -8.14 22.33 7.53
N LEU A 282 -6.99 22.58 8.16
CA LEU A 282 -6.77 23.75 9.02
C LEU A 282 -6.89 25.07 8.23
N ILE A 283 -6.31 25.17 7.02
CA ILE A 283 -6.45 26.36 6.17
C ILE A 283 -7.92 26.60 5.78
N LYS A 284 -8.63 25.53 5.40
CA LYS A 284 -10.06 25.60 5.08
C LYS A 284 -10.91 26.02 6.28
N TYR A 285 -10.57 25.52 7.47
CA TYR A 285 -11.22 25.90 8.72
C TYR A 285 -11.00 27.39 9.01
N MET A 286 -9.77 27.88 8.87
CA MET A 286 -9.46 29.30 9.07
C MET A 286 -10.23 30.19 8.07
N ARG A 287 -10.40 29.76 6.81
CA ARG A 287 -11.26 30.46 5.82
C ARG A 287 -12.72 30.48 6.26
N GLN A 288 -13.24 29.36 6.76
CA GLN A 288 -14.62 29.27 7.27
C GLN A 288 -14.82 30.21 8.47
N VAL A 289 -13.86 30.26 9.39
CA VAL A 289 -13.86 31.18 10.53
C VAL A 289 -13.81 32.63 10.06
N ALA A 290 -12.92 32.97 9.14
CA ALA A 290 -12.82 34.33 8.60
C ALA A 290 -14.13 34.79 7.94
N ASN A 291 -14.83 33.91 7.22
CA ASN A 291 -16.13 34.22 6.62
C ASN A 291 -17.25 34.46 7.64
N VAL A 292 -17.14 33.87 8.83
CA VAL A 292 -18.10 34.08 9.93
C VAL A 292 -17.78 35.35 10.69
N VAL A 293 -16.49 35.64 10.94
CA VAL A 293 -16.06 36.87 11.62
C VAL A 293 -16.30 38.11 10.75
N LYS A 294 -16.26 37.97 9.42
CA LYS A 294 -16.56 39.05 8.46
C LYS A 294 -18.07 39.32 8.26
N LYS A 295 -18.95 38.44 8.74
CA LYS A 295 -20.41 38.56 8.61
C LYS A 295 -21.01 39.10 9.90
#